data_AF-A0ABD1XYP7-F1
#
_entry.id   AF-A0ABD1XYP7-F1
#
_cell.length_a   1.000
_cell.length_b   1.000
_cell.length_c   1.000
_cell.angle_alpha   90.00
_cell.angle_beta   90.00
_cell.angle_gamma   90.00
#
_symmetry.space_group_name_H-M   'P 1'
#
loop_
_entity.id
_entity.type
_entity.pdbx_description
1 polymer ?
#
loop_
_entity_poly.entity_id
_entity_poly.type
_entity_poly.pdbx_seq_one_letter_code
_entity_poly.pdbx_strand_id
1 'polypeptide(L)'
;MLRMRTNDLEAGVREQAGAPGDVEYNVANGWFKGLIAYAFRAVNRFYTKSIIGICLMTWFTAAIKLTHQVVYITFFLGFAIIFLWAVIELVFQKVSSSKSLAQDYKLSRFPIKSCSGRKLQDRVYQLFPDPNLKEAAPSADVEIVLFHGLHMPDSDPEQLFWKTWKMRQDSDKVWPEVLLPNALQKDGKQISPRVLSVKYESRADLGDLGPDAGDEKLMVESLVEELIHPDDGPIGQKEGVPVILIGHDLGGLLIKSFVIEVEELADSILSDQHPMLRFMRVVNNQTARINSDFQTYRHGKAKFKASRFTSNAIHALYKTPVTVNGNEKSEQIVKEASARADNDIFYSVSANHFDVCRPKDENDLAFKILVREIREACSNSREVNFHQDPAYQRWLDALQRKSSPKPPA
;
A
#
# COMPACT_ATOMS: atom_id res chain seq x y z
N MET A 1 26.20 -60.99 -35.18
CA MET A 1 27.55 -61.58 -35.10
C MET A 1 27.40 -63.01 -34.60
N LEU A 2 28.01 -63.97 -35.30
CA LEU A 2 27.95 -65.44 -35.14
C LEU A 2 26.67 -66.15 -35.64
N ARG A 3 26.72 -66.49 -36.93
CA ARG A 3 25.86 -67.42 -37.67
C ARG A 3 26.69 -68.68 -37.90
N MET A 4 26.51 -69.75 -37.12
CA MET A 4 27.15 -71.04 -37.38
C MET A 4 26.27 -71.88 -38.30
N ARG A 5 26.81 -72.22 -39.48
CA ARG A 5 26.27 -73.17 -40.45
C ARG A 5 26.56 -74.59 -39.96
N THR A 6 25.53 -75.44 -39.92
CA THR A 6 25.63 -76.87 -39.59
C THR A 6 25.45 -77.74 -40.84
N ASN A 7 26.20 -77.46 -41.92
CA ASN A 7 26.04 -78.15 -43.20
C ASN A 7 27.29 -78.86 -43.73
N ASP A 8 28.30 -79.16 -42.89
CA ASP A 8 29.54 -79.83 -43.35
C ASP A 8 29.89 -81.08 -42.53
N LEU A 9 28.92 -81.97 -42.28
CA LEU A 9 29.21 -83.23 -41.56
C LEU A 9 28.44 -84.46 -42.10
N GLU A 10 28.19 -84.53 -43.41
CA GLU A 10 27.68 -85.77 -44.07
C GLU A 10 28.25 -86.01 -45.48
N ALA A 11 29.56 -85.81 -45.67
CA ALA A 11 30.24 -86.24 -46.89
C ALA A 11 31.63 -86.80 -46.55
N GLY A 12 31.71 -88.12 -46.32
CA GLY A 12 33.01 -88.76 -46.14
C GLY A 12 33.04 -90.11 -45.43
N VAL A 13 32.08 -91.03 -45.65
CA VAL A 13 32.26 -92.45 -45.30
C VAL A 13 31.53 -93.34 -46.31
N ARG A 14 32.11 -93.51 -47.49
CA ARG A 14 31.76 -94.56 -48.46
C ARG A 14 32.99 -94.93 -49.27
N GLU A 15 33.84 -95.81 -48.72
CA GLU A 15 34.62 -96.82 -49.44
C GLU A 15 35.59 -97.50 -48.48
N GLN A 16 35.26 -98.71 -48.05
CA GLN A 16 36.12 -99.90 -48.17
C GLN A 16 35.54 -101.02 -47.29
N ALA A 17 35.01 -102.02 -47.98
CA ALA A 17 34.73 -103.33 -47.42
C ALA A 17 36.03 -104.13 -47.35
N GLY A 18 36.24 -104.85 -46.25
CA GLY A 18 37.24 -105.93 -46.22
C GLY A 18 37.81 -106.26 -44.85
N ALA A 19 37.03 -106.87 -43.95
CA ALA A 19 37.50 -107.86 -42.98
C ALA A 19 36.31 -108.42 -42.15
N PRO A 20 36.17 -109.75 -41.99
CA PRO A 20 35.17 -110.34 -41.12
C PRO A 20 35.77 -110.61 -39.73
N GLY A 21 35.22 -109.97 -38.72
CA GLY A 21 35.56 -110.24 -37.32
C GLY A 21 34.75 -109.33 -36.39
N ASP A 22 34.11 -109.96 -35.40
CA ASP A 22 33.49 -109.34 -34.22
C ASP A 22 32.04 -108.84 -34.36
N VAL A 23 31.11 -109.80 -34.21
CA VAL A 23 29.66 -109.60 -34.11
C VAL A 23 29.21 -109.22 -32.69
N GLU A 24 30.11 -108.89 -31.75
CA GLU A 24 29.75 -108.65 -30.34
C GLU A 24 29.98 -107.21 -29.84
N TYR A 25 30.03 -106.21 -30.73
CA TYR A 25 30.15 -104.79 -30.36
C TYR A 25 29.08 -103.86 -30.95
N ASN A 26 27.97 -104.40 -31.49
CA ASN A 26 26.91 -103.60 -32.12
C ASN A 26 25.61 -103.45 -31.31
N VAL A 27 25.42 -104.19 -30.22
CA VAL A 27 24.23 -104.04 -29.36
C VAL A 27 24.41 -102.94 -28.31
N ALA A 28 25.63 -102.74 -27.80
CA ALA A 28 25.93 -101.69 -26.81
C ALA A 28 25.82 -100.26 -27.38
N ASN A 29 26.13 -100.07 -28.68
CA ASN A 29 26.07 -98.75 -29.32
C ASN A 29 24.64 -98.28 -29.63
N GLY A 30 23.69 -99.20 -29.84
CA GLY A 30 22.29 -98.85 -30.09
C GLY A 30 21.59 -98.28 -28.86
N TRP A 31 21.80 -98.92 -27.69
CA TRP A 31 21.24 -98.46 -26.42
C TRP A 31 21.83 -97.13 -25.96
N PHE A 32 23.14 -96.94 -26.14
CA PHE A 32 23.82 -95.69 -25.78
C PHE A 32 23.38 -94.51 -26.67
N LYS A 33 23.22 -94.72 -27.99
CA LYS A 33 22.67 -93.70 -28.90
C LYS A 33 21.21 -93.37 -28.58
N GLY A 34 20.41 -94.37 -28.21
CA GLY A 34 19.03 -94.18 -27.75
C GLY A 34 18.94 -93.36 -26.46
N LEU A 35 19.80 -93.65 -25.48
CA LEU A 35 19.87 -92.91 -24.22
C LEU A 35 20.33 -91.47 -24.41
N ILE A 36 21.34 -91.23 -25.25
CA ILE A 36 21.80 -89.86 -25.60
C ILE A 36 20.69 -89.09 -26.32
N ALA A 37 20.03 -89.69 -27.31
CA ALA A 37 18.93 -89.04 -28.02
C ALA A 37 17.74 -88.73 -27.09
N TYR A 38 17.44 -89.63 -26.14
CA TYR A 38 16.42 -89.40 -25.14
C TYR A 38 16.81 -88.28 -24.16
N ALA A 39 18.04 -88.28 -23.65
CA ALA A 39 18.58 -87.23 -22.79
C ALA A 39 18.57 -85.87 -23.51
N PHE A 40 18.97 -85.82 -24.79
CA PHE A 40 18.91 -84.60 -25.59
C PHE A 40 17.47 -84.10 -25.78
N ARG A 41 16.51 -84.99 -26.05
CA ARG A 41 15.09 -84.61 -26.15
C ARG A 41 14.53 -84.15 -24.80
N ALA A 42 14.92 -84.78 -23.69
CA ALA A 42 14.49 -84.42 -22.35
C ALA A 42 15.05 -83.05 -21.94
N VAL A 43 16.34 -82.82 -22.15
CA VAL A 43 17.02 -81.53 -21.93
C VAL A 43 16.43 -80.45 -22.84
N ASN A 44 16.23 -80.72 -24.13
CA ASN A 44 15.61 -79.76 -25.05
C ASN A 44 14.17 -79.42 -24.64
N ARG A 45 13.37 -80.40 -24.20
CA ARG A 45 12.01 -80.14 -23.67
C ARG A 45 12.05 -79.32 -22.38
N PHE A 46 13.01 -79.58 -21.49
CA PHE A 46 13.18 -78.81 -20.26
C PHE A 46 13.59 -77.37 -20.55
N TYR A 47 14.61 -77.16 -21.39
CA TYR A 47 15.06 -75.84 -21.80
C TYR A 47 13.98 -75.06 -22.56
N THR A 48 13.23 -75.71 -23.45
CA THR A 48 12.14 -75.05 -24.19
C THR A 48 11.05 -74.58 -23.23
N LYS A 49 10.65 -75.40 -22.25
CA LYS A 49 9.67 -75.01 -21.23
C LYS A 49 10.18 -73.88 -20.33
N SER A 50 11.46 -73.92 -19.92
CA SER A 50 12.08 -72.88 -19.10
C SER A 50 12.22 -71.54 -19.86
N ILE A 51 12.61 -71.58 -21.14
CA ILE A 51 12.69 -70.38 -21.99
C ILE A 51 11.30 -69.77 -22.19
N ILE A 52 10.28 -70.58 -22.48
CA ILE A 52 8.90 -70.11 -22.58
C ILE A 52 8.44 -69.48 -21.26
N GLY A 53 8.75 -70.10 -20.12
CA GLY A 53 8.46 -69.55 -18.79
C GLY A 53 9.13 -68.20 -18.54
N ILE A 54 10.41 -68.05 -18.89
CA ILE A 54 11.14 -66.79 -18.75
C ILE A 54 10.57 -65.70 -19.68
N CYS A 55 10.27 -66.04 -20.94
CA CYS A 55 9.64 -65.11 -21.89
C CYS A 55 8.25 -64.67 -21.45
N LEU A 56 7.45 -65.56 -20.87
CA LEU A 56 6.13 -65.21 -20.31
C LEU A 56 6.26 -64.33 -19.07
N MET A 57 7.23 -64.60 -18.18
CA MET A 57 7.48 -63.75 -17.02
C MET A 57 7.99 -62.35 -17.39
N THR A 58 8.89 -62.24 -18.37
CA THR A 58 9.36 -60.93 -18.84
C THR A 58 8.25 -60.16 -19.56
N TRP A 59 7.44 -60.84 -20.37
CA TRP A 59 6.26 -60.24 -21.00
C TRP A 59 5.23 -59.77 -19.96
N PHE A 60 4.94 -60.59 -18.95
CA PHE A 60 4.01 -60.26 -17.87
C PHE A 60 4.50 -59.07 -17.04
N THR A 61 5.81 -59.00 -16.74
CA THR A 61 6.41 -57.89 -16.01
C THR A 61 6.38 -56.59 -16.83
N ALA A 62 6.59 -56.68 -18.15
CA ALA A 62 6.47 -55.54 -19.06
C ALA A 62 5.01 -55.06 -19.16
N ALA A 63 4.04 -55.98 -19.21
CA ALA A 63 2.62 -55.66 -19.20
C ALA A 63 2.24 -54.92 -17.90
N ILE A 64 2.65 -55.40 -16.73
CA ILE A 64 2.38 -54.72 -15.44
C ILE A 64 2.98 -53.31 -15.42
N LYS A 65 4.22 -53.12 -15.89
CA LYS A 65 4.85 -51.79 -15.97
C LYS A 65 4.08 -50.86 -16.91
N LEU A 66 3.61 -51.36 -18.04
CA LEU A 66 2.80 -50.59 -18.98
C LEU A 66 1.46 -50.19 -18.35
N THR A 67 0.78 -51.11 -17.65
CA THR A 67 -0.47 -50.80 -16.95
C THR A 67 -0.26 -49.75 -15.85
N HIS A 68 0.82 -49.86 -15.07
CA HIS A 68 1.17 -48.85 -14.07
C HIS A 68 1.46 -47.48 -14.69
N GLN A 69 2.18 -47.43 -15.81
CA GLN A 69 2.44 -46.18 -16.55
C GLN A 69 1.14 -45.55 -17.06
N VAL A 70 0.22 -46.35 -17.61
CA VAL A 70 -1.09 -45.87 -18.09
C VAL A 70 -1.94 -45.32 -16.94
N VAL A 71 -1.98 -46.01 -15.79
CA VAL A 71 -2.69 -45.55 -14.59
C VAL A 71 -2.08 -44.24 -14.05
N TYR A 72 -0.76 -44.14 -14.04
CA TYR A 72 -0.07 -42.92 -13.61
C TYR A 72 -0.37 -41.75 -14.54
N ILE A 73 -0.29 -41.96 -15.86
CA ILE A 73 -0.60 -40.92 -16.86
C ILE A 73 -2.06 -40.46 -16.73
N THR A 74 -3.02 -41.38 -16.58
CA THR A 74 -4.44 -41.03 -16.41
C THR A 74 -4.69 -40.29 -15.09
N PHE A 75 -4.02 -40.67 -14.00
CA PHE A 75 -4.10 -39.96 -12.72
C PHE A 75 -3.58 -38.52 -12.83
N PHE A 76 -2.42 -38.32 -13.46
CA PHE A 76 -1.83 -36.99 -13.66
C PHE A 76 -2.65 -36.13 -14.62
N LEU A 77 -3.23 -36.72 -15.68
CA LEU A 77 -4.14 -36.01 -16.58
C LEU A 77 -5.39 -35.53 -15.82
N GLY A 78 -5.96 -36.39 -14.96
CA GLY A 78 -7.10 -36.04 -14.11
C GLY A 78 -6.77 -34.88 -13.16
N PHE A 79 -5.61 -34.92 -12.51
CA PHE A 79 -5.17 -33.85 -11.62
C PHE A 79 -4.92 -32.52 -12.37
N ALA A 80 -4.31 -32.58 -13.56
CA ALA A 80 -4.10 -31.40 -14.40
C ALA A 80 -5.42 -30.76 -14.85
N ILE A 81 -6.44 -31.57 -15.19
CA ILE A 81 -7.78 -31.08 -15.54
C ILE A 81 -8.45 -30.40 -14.33
N ILE A 82 -8.40 -31.01 -13.14
CA ILE A 82 -8.96 -30.43 -11.91
C ILE A 82 -8.26 -29.11 -11.57
N PHE A 83 -6.93 -29.07 -11.68
CA PHE A 83 -6.16 -27.86 -11.42
C PHE A 83 -6.49 -26.75 -12.43
N LEU A 84 -6.57 -27.08 -13.72
CA LEU A 84 -6.96 -26.13 -14.76
C LEU A 84 -8.37 -25.59 -14.52
N TRP A 85 -9.31 -26.45 -14.12
CA TRP A 85 -10.67 -26.04 -13.75
C TRP A 85 -10.67 -25.07 -12.56
N ALA A 86 -9.91 -25.36 -11.51
CA ALA A 86 -9.80 -24.48 -10.34
C ALA A 86 -9.20 -23.11 -10.70
N VAL A 87 -8.21 -23.06 -11.60
CA VAL A 87 -7.65 -21.79 -12.10
C VAL A 87 -8.68 -21.02 -12.92
N ILE A 88 -9.46 -21.70 -13.79
CA ILE A 88 -10.53 -21.07 -14.56
C ILE A 88 -11.59 -20.48 -13.63
N GLU A 89 -12.05 -21.21 -12.61
CA GLU A 89 -12.99 -20.72 -11.59
C GLU A 89 -12.43 -19.49 -10.86
N LEU A 90 -11.16 -19.51 -10.46
CA LEU A 90 -10.53 -18.39 -9.76
C LEU A 90 -10.43 -17.13 -10.66
N VAL A 91 -10.15 -17.31 -11.95
CA VAL A 91 -10.18 -16.23 -12.94
C VAL A 91 -11.62 -15.73 -13.15
N PHE A 92 -12.60 -16.62 -13.24
CA PHE A 92 -14.01 -16.25 -13.37
C PHE A 92 -14.53 -15.50 -12.15
N GLN A 93 -14.18 -15.92 -10.93
CA GLN A 93 -14.50 -15.19 -9.70
C GLN A 93 -13.88 -13.80 -9.69
N LYS A 94 -12.61 -13.67 -10.11
CA LYS A 94 -11.93 -12.38 -10.18
C LYS A 94 -12.55 -11.45 -11.24
N VAL A 95 -12.95 -11.99 -12.38
CA VAL A 95 -13.64 -11.24 -13.45
C VAL A 95 -15.09 -10.93 -13.10
N SER A 96 -15.79 -11.80 -12.37
CA SER A 96 -17.16 -11.55 -11.91
C SER A 96 -17.18 -10.51 -10.79
N SER A 97 -16.21 -10.56 -9.86
CA SER A 97 -16.00 -9.53 -8.85
C SER A 97 -15.69 -8.18 -9.48
N SER A 98 -14.83 -8.13 -10.50
CA SER A 98 -14.50 -6.87 -11.19
C SER A 98 -15.66 -6.33 -12.03
N LYS A 99 -16.51 -7.21 -12.60
CA LYS A 99 -17.73 -6.80 -13.32
C LYS A 99 -18.83 -6.31 -12.38
N SER A 100 -18.99 -6.87 -11.18
CA SER A 100 -19.93 -6.33 -10.19
C SER A 100 -19.51 -4.94 -9.70
N LEU A 101 -18.22 -4.72 -9.48
CA LEU A 101 -17.65 -3.40 -9.18
C LEU A 101 -17.79 -2.42 -10.34
N ALA A 102 -17.63 -2.87 -11.60
CA ALA A 102 -17.76 -2.00 -12.77
C ALA A 102 -19.23 -1.67 -13.14
N GLN A 103 -20.19 -2.48 -12.71
CA GLN A 103 -21.61 -2.33 -13.07
C GLN A 103 -22.39 -1.50 -12.04
N ASP A 104 -21.94 -1.43 -10.78
CA ASP A 104 -22.46 -0.48 -9.78
C ASP A 104 -21.87 0.93 -9.91
N TYR A 105 -20.77 1.12 -10.65
CA TYR A 105 -20.20 2.45 -10.94
C TYR A 105 -20.83 3.18 -12.14
N LYS A 106 -21.75 2.53 -12.86
CA LYS A 106 -22.48 3.15 -13.98
C LYS A 106 -23.94 3.39 -13.58
N LEU A 107 -24.24 4.67 -13.32
CA LEU A 107 -25.57 5.27 -13.12
C LEU A 107 -26.21 5.11 -11.74
N SER A 108 -25.57 5.76 -10.77
CA SER A 108 -26.30 6.81 -10.06
C SER A 108 -25.52 8.12 -10.13
N ARG A 109 -25.64 8.83 -11.26
CA ARG A 109 -25.46 10.29 -11.29
C ARG A 109 -26.61 10.92 -10.50
N PHE A 110 -26.64 10.70 -9.20
CA PHE A 110 -27.22 11.71 -8.34
C PHE A 110 -26.30 12.92 -8.46
N PRO A 111 -26.82 14.11 -8.76
CA PRO A 111 -26.04 15.33 -8.59
C PRO A 111 -25.82 15.48 -7.08
N ILE A 112 -24.84 14.75 -6.53
CA ILE A 112 -24.26 15.13 -5.24
C ILE A 112 -23.70 16.51 -5.54
N LYS A 113 -24.35 17.55 -4.98
CA LYS A 113 -23.84 18.91 -5.04
C LYS A 113 -22.37 18.81 -4.64
N SER A 114 -21.48 18.99 -5.61
CA SER A 114 -20.06 19.12 -5.36
C SER A 114 -19.91 20.18 -4.28
N CYS A 115 -19.11 19.93 -3.26
CA CYS A 115 -18.72 20.99 -2.33
C CYS A 115 -18.34 22.20 -3.18
N SER A 116 -18.96 23.36 -2.92
CA SER A 116 -18.87 24.60 -3.71
C SER A 116 -17.48 25.25 -3.63
N GLY A 117 -16.47 24.48 -3.22
CA GLY A 117 -15.11 24.95 -3.02
C GLY A 117 -14.49 25.43 -4.33
N ARG A 118 -13.76 26.54 -4.23
CA ARG A 118 -12.98 27.10 -5.33
C ARG A 118 -11.59 26.48 -5.29
N LYS A 119 -11.18 25.82 -6.36
CA LYS A 119 -9.80 25.36 -6.53
C LYS A 119 -8.89 26.60 -6.65
N LEU A 120 -7.91 26.72 -5.75
CA LEU A 120 -6.91 27.81 -5.77
C LEU A 120 -5.64 27.36 -6.49
N GLN A 121 -5.18 26.16 -6.17
CA GLN A 121 -4.04 25.49 -6.79
C GLN A 121 -4.37 24.00 -6.99
N ASP A 122 -3.40 23.21 -7.46
CA ASP A 122 -3.64 21.80 -7.79
C ASP A 122 -4.13 20.96 -6.61
N ARG A 123 -3.59 21.20 -5.42
CA ARG A 123 -3.95 20.49 -4.19
C ARG A 123 -4.71 21.37 -3.20
N VAL A 124 -4.83 22.67 -3.44
CA VAL A 124 -5.41 23.59 -2.45
C VAL A 124 -6.79 24.08 -2.90
N TYR A 125 -7.79 23.84 -2.06
CA TYR A 125 -9.18 24.22 -2.29
C TYR A 125 -9.63 25.17 -1.19
N GLN A 126 -10.21 26.31 -1.57
CA GLN A 126 -10.91 27.15 -0.61
C GLN A 126 -12.32 26.61 -0.42
N LEU A 127 -12.64 26.22 0.81
CA LEU A 127 -14.00 25.86 1.19
C LEU A 127 -14.80 27.16 1.41
N PHE A 128 -15.98 27.23 0.81
CA PHE A 128 -16.95 28.33 0.96
C PHE A 128 -16.37 29.70 0.58
N PRO A 129 -15.99 29.88 -0.70
CA PRO A 129 -15.59 31.20 -1.19
C PRO A 129 -16.75 32.18 -1.03
N ASP A 130 -16.48 33.38 -0.52
CA ASP A 130 -17.48 34.45 -0.51
C ASP A 130 -17.85 34.78 -1.98
N PRO A 131 -19.12 34.60 -2.39
CA PRO A 131 -19.53 34.82 -3.78
C PRO A 131 -19.38 36.27 -4.22
N ASN A 132 -19.26 37.22 -3.28
CA ASN A 132 -19.11 38.65 -3.57
C ASN A 132 -17.65 39.10 -3.63
N LEU A 133 -16.70 38.29 -3.15
CA LEU A 133 -15.27 38.59 -3.23
C LEU A 133 -14.69 38.05 -4.54
N LYS A 134 -14.52 38.96 -5.51
CA LYS A 134 -13.85 38.65 -6.79
C LYS A 134 -12.38 38.32 -6.62
N GLU A 135 -11.75 38.82 -5.56
CA GLU A 135 -10.34 38.57 -5.21
C GLU A 135 -10.22 37.62 -4.02
N ALA A 136 -9.18 36.79 -4.07
CA ALA A 136 -8.79 35.96 -2.96
C ALA A 136 -8.20 36.84 -1.84
N ALA A 137 -8.87 36.89 -0.69
CA ALA A 137 -8.23 36.95 0.62
C ALA A 137 -7.97 38.26 1.42
N PRO A 138 -8.36 39.52 1.07
CA PRO A 138 -7.85 40.63 1.88
C PRO A 138 -8.48 40.77 3.29
N SER A 139 -9.62 40.14 3.61
CA SER A 139 -10.35 40.39 4.86
C SER A 139 -10.40 39.26 5.88
N ALA A 140 -9.66 38.16 5.68
CA ALA A 140 -9.64 37.10 6.69
C ALA A 140 -8.98 37.59 8.00
N ASP A 141 -9.59 37.24 9.13
CA ASP A 141 -9.01 37.39 10.47
C ASP A 141 -8.20 36.16 10.87
N VAL A 142 -8.42 35.02 10.20
CA VAL A 142 -7.72 33.75 10.44
C VAL A 142 -7.77 32.88 9.19
N GLU A 143 -6.68 32.18 8.91
CA GLU A 143 -6.61 31.16 7.86
C GLU A 143 -6.60 29.78 8.50
N ILE A 144 -7.48 28.90 8.06
CA ILE A 144 -7.61 27.54 8.57
C ILE A 144 -7.31 26.57 7.44
N VAL A 145 -6.34 25.68 7.62
CA VAL A 145 -5.90 24.73 6.60
C VAL A 145 -6.18 23.31 7.07
N LEU A 146 -7.04 22.62 6.33
CA LEU A 146 -7.54 21.29 6.65
C LEU A 146 -6.74 20.20 5.91
N PHE A 147 -6.19 19.23 6.65
CA PHE A 147 -5.45 18.07 6.15
C PHE A 147 -6.25 16.79 6.45
N HIS A 148 -6.69 16.07 5.41
CA HIS A 148 -7.59 14.92 5.54
C HIS A 148 -6.91 13.63 6.07
N GLY A 149 -7.70 12.64 6.46
CA GLY A 149 -7.16 11.35 6.91
C GLY A 149 -6.70 10.45 5.77
N LEU A 150 -6.35 9.21 6.13
CA LEU A 150 -6.12 8.14 5.17
C LEU A 150 -7.36 7.89 4.29
N HIS A 151 -7.08 7.56 3.04
CA HIS A 151 -8.05 7.16 2.05
C HIS A 151 -8.45 5.69 2.27
N MET A 152 -9.74 5.48 2.57
CA MET A 152 -10.32 4.14 2.58
C MET A 152 -10.64 3.68 1.15
N PRO A 153 -10.41 2.40 0.78
CA PRO A 153 -10.53 1.92 -0.60
C PRO A 153 -11.85 2.27 -1.30
N ASP A 154 -12.96 2.31 -0.56
CA ASP A 154 -14.30 2.58 -1.12
C ASP A 154 -14.63 4.07 -1.28
N SER A 155 -13.72 4.96 -0.90
CA SER A 155 -13.91 6.41 -1.03
C SER A 155 -13.39 6.92 -2.37
N ASP A 156 -13.98 8.00 -2.87
CA ASP A 156 -13.43 8.72 -4.03
C ASP A 156 -12.28 9.64 -3.57
N PRO A 157 -11.03 9.43 -4.02
CA PRO A 157 -9.87 10.23 -3.62
C PRO A 157 -10.04 11.71 -4.00
N GLU A 158 -10.78 12.01 -5.07
CA GLU A 158 -11.06 13.39 -5.51
C GLU A 158 -11.94 14.16 -4.52
N GLN A 159 -12.58 13.47 -3.57
CA GLN A 159 -13.55 14.07 -2.67
C GLN A 159 -13.09 14.08 -1.20
N LEU A 160 -11.92 13.53 -0.88
CA LEU A 160 -11.44 13.39 0.51
C LEU A 160 -11.25 14.73 1.22
N PHE A 161 -10.78 15.73 0.47
CA PHE A 161 -10.51 17.06 1.00
C PHE A 161 -11.73 17.70 1.65
N TRP A 162 -12.96 17.38 1.22
CA TRP A 162 -14.18 17.91 1.85
C TRP A 162 -14.99 16.84 2.58
N LYS A 163 -14.96 15.57 2.13
CA LYS A 163 -15.72 14.47 2.77
C LYS A 163 -15.31 14.20 4.21
N THR A 164 -14.04 14.40 4.53
CA THR A 164 -13.51 14.22 5.89
C THR A 164 -14.25 15.11 6.90
N TRP A 165 -14.67 16.30 6.45
CA TRP A 165 -15.24 17.36 7.28
C TRP A 165 -16.77 17.44 7.22
N LYS A 166 -17.43 16.34 6.85
CA LYS A 166 -18.89 16.26 6.88
C LYS A 166 -19.43 16.29 8.30
N MET A 167 -20.64 16.82 8.46
CA MET A 167 -21.36 16.70 9.73
C MET A 167 -21.83 15.26 9.93
N ARG A 168 -21.91 14.82 11.19
CA ARG A 168 -22.33 13.45 11.52
C ARG A 168 -23.82 13.22 11.29
N GLN A 169 -24.63 14.21 11.61
CA GLN A 169 -26.10 14.12 11.50
C GLN A 169 -26.60 14.51 10.11
N ASP A 170 -25.78 15.18 9.30
CA ASP A 170 -26.15 15.66 7.97
C ASP A 170 -24.95 15.48 7.04
N SER A 171 -24.91 14.34 6.35
CA SER A 171 -23.81 13.97 5.47
C SER A 171 -23.70 14.86 4.23
N ASP A 172 -24.71 15.69 3.94
CA ASP A 172 -24.67 16.60 2.80
C ASP A 172 -24.04 17.95 3.18
N LYS A 173 -23.85 18.19 4.48
CA LYS A 173 -23.24 19.41 5.01
C LYS A 173 -21.81 19.18 5.48
N VAL A 174 -21.01 20.21 5.26
CA VAL A 174 -19.60 20.27 5.66
C VAL A 174 -19.51 21.24 6.85
N TRP A 175 -19.05 20.76 8.01
CA TRP A 175 -19.18 21.54 9.24
C TRP A 175 -18.41 22.87 9.25
N PRO A 176 -17.25 23.03 8.56
CA PRO A 176 -16.62 24.34 8.45
C PRO A 176 -17.48 25.36 7.70
N GLU A 177 -18.43 24.94 6.86
CA GLU A 177 -19.41 25.83 6.21
C GLU A 177 -20.47 26.28 7.19
N VAL A 178 -21.02 25.32 7.93
CA VAL A 178 -22.31 25.48 8.59
C VAL A 178 -22.15 25.94 10.02
N LEU A 179 -21.19 25.36 10.74
CA LEU A 179 -21.03 25.59 12.18
C LEU A 179 -20.05 26.72 12.45
N LEU A 180 -18.96 26.78 11.68
CA LEU A 180 -17.84 27.67 11.98
C LEU A 180 -18.21 29.16 11.87
N PRO A 181 -18.92 29.65 10.83
CA PRO A 181 -19.28 31.06 10.75
C PRO A 181 -20.16 31.51 11.93
N ASN A 182 -21.15 30.70 12.32
CA ASN A 182 -22.03 31.00 13.45
C ASN A 182 -21.25 31.03 14.77
N ALA A 183 -20.40 30.02 14.97
CA ALA A 183 -19.59 29.93 16.17
C ALA A 183 -18.62 31.11 16.29
N LEU A 184 -18.06 31.61 15.19
CA LEU A 184 -17.10 32.71 15.18
C LEU A 184 -17.74 34.12 15.21
N GLN A 185 -19.07 34.21 15.21
CA GLN A 185 -19.83 35.48 15.36
C GLN A 185 -20.32 35.74 16.79
N LYS A 186 -19.96 34.90 17.75
CA LYS A 186 -20.44 35.00 19.12
C LYS A 186 -19.82 36.19 19.87
N ASP A 187 -20.57 36.74 20.82
CA ASP A 187 -20.10 37.73 21.80
C ASP A 187 -19.71 39.09 21.18
N GLY A 188 -20.33 39.45 20.04
CA GLY A 188 -20.16 40.76 19.38
C GLY A 188 -18.82 40.95 18.66
N LYS A 189 -17.95 39.94 18.66
CA LYS A 189 -16.73 39.89 17.85
C LYS A 189 -16.97 38.98 16.67
N GLN A 190 -16.96 39.55 15.47
CA GLN A 190 -16.98 38.78 14.23
C GLN A 190 -15.54 38.43 13.85
N ILE A 191 -15.21 37.15 13.85
CA ILE A 191 -13.96 36.63 13.26
C ILE A 191 -14.34 36.04 11.90
N SER A 192 -13.68 36.52 10.84
CA SER A 192 -13.88 36.04 9.47
C SER A 192 -12.85 34.95 9.12
N PRO A 193 -13.22 33.66 9.12
CA PRO A 193 -12.31 32.59 8.74
C PRO A 193 -12.19 32.46 7.22
N ARG A 194 -10.97 32.24 6.73
CA ARG A 194 -10.74 31.65 5.40
C ARG A 194 -10.39 30.18 5.59
N VAL A 195 -11.24 29.28 5.10
CA VAL A 195 -11.05 27.84 5.25
C VAL A 195 -10.50 27.26 3.95
N LEU A 196 -9.33 26.66 4.03
CA LEU A 196 -8.68 25.91 2.95
C LEU A 196 -8.67 24.44 3.31
N SER A 197 -8.71 23.59 2.29
CA SER A 197 -8.46 22.16 2.43
C SER A 197 -7.45 21.70 1.40
N VAL A 198 -6.54 20.86 1.87
CA VAL A 198 -5.47 20.28 1.08
C VAL A 198 -5.91 18.92 0.59
N LYS A 199 -5.57 18.59 -0.66
CA LYS A 199 -5.75 17.30 -1.29
C LYS A 199 -4.38 16.66 -1.50
N TYR A 200 -4.17 15.46 -0.99
CA TYR A 200 -2.94 14.71 -1.26
C TYR A 200 -3.22 13.21 -1.37
N GLU A 201 -2.23 12.50 -1.91
CA GLU A 201 -2.27 11.05 -1.98
C GLU A 201 -2.25 10.46 -0.56
N SER A 202 -3.24 9.66 -0.21
CA SER A 202 -3.43 9.15 1.15
C SER A 202 -3.90 7.70 1.17
N ARG A 203 -3.73 6.97 0.05
CA ARG A 203 -4.04 5.54 -0.05
C ARG A 203 -3.34 4.75 1.04
N ALA A 204 -4.13 3.99 1.79
CA ALA A 204 -3.61 3.04 2.79
C ALA A 204 -2.93 1.82 2.14
N ASP A 205 -3.26 1.51 0.89
CA ASP A 205 -2.67 0.40 0.15
C ASP A 205 -1.45 0.87 -0.66
N LEU A 206 -0.27 0.59 -0.11
CA LEU A 206 1.03 0.89 -0.73
C LEU A 206 1.46 -0.22 -1.72
N GLY A 207 0.71 -1.31 -1.85
CA GLY A 207 1.13 -2.52 -2.57
C GLY A 207 1.35 -2.35 -4.07
N ASP A 208 0.66 -1.40 -4.70
CA ASP A 208 0.63 -1.21 -6.17
C ASP A 208 1.30 0.09 -6.66
N LEU A 209 1.87 0.89 -5.75
CA LEU A 209 2.31 2.24 -6.05
C LEU A 209 3.75 2.35 -6.59
N GLY A 210 4.48 1.24 -6.66
CA GLY A 210 5.90 1.26 -7.04
C GLY A 210 6.77 1.97 -6.00
N PRO A 211 8.09 2.09 -6.22
CA PRO A 211 9.01 2.69 -5.24
C PRO A 211 8.78 4.20 -5.03
N ASP A 212 8.07 4.87 -5.92
CA ASP A 212 8.00 6.35 -5.97
C ASP A 212 6.73 6.94 -5.32
N ALA A 213 5.61 6.21 -5.25
CA ALA A 213 4.35 6.77 -4.73
C ALA A 213 4.15 6.58 -3.21
N GLY A 214 5.26 6.50 -2.47
CA GLY A 214 5.28 6.47 -1.00
C GLY A 214 6.24 7.48 -0.37
N ASP A 215 6.80 8.42 -1.13
CA ASP A 215 7.73 9.40 -0.57
C ASP A 215 6.96 10.56 0.10
N GLU A 216 6.71 10.40 1.41
CA GLU A 216 6.14 11.44 2.29
C GLU A 216 6.89 12.77 2.15
N LYS A 217 8.21 12.75 1.94
CA LYS A 217 9.01 13.97 1.84
C LYS A 217 8.70 14.74 0.57
N LEU A 218 8.69 14.07 -0.58
CA LEU A 218 8.29 14.70 -1.85
C LEU A 218 6.87 15.26 -1.77
N MET A 219 5.96 14.56 -1.08
CA MET A 219 4.61 15.06 -0.84
C MET A 219 4.63 16.34 -0.01
N VAL A 220 5.37 16.37 1.11
CA VAL A 220 5.47 17.53 2.00
C VAL A 220 6.14 18.71 1.30
N GLU A 221 7.26 18.50 0.59
CA GLU A 221 7.93 19.55 -0.20
C GLU A 221 6.97 20.16 -1.22
N SER A 222 6.24 19.33 -1.97
CA SER A 222 5.21 19.81 -2.90
C SER A 222 4.12 20.63 -2.18
N LEU A 223 3.72 20.24 -0.96
CA LEU A 223 2.75 20.98 -0.17
C LEU A 223 3.29 22.31 0.36
N VAL A 224 4.57 22.37 0.74
CA VAL A 224 5.25 23.62 1.14
C VAL A 224 5.29 24.59 -0.02
N GLU A 225 5.68 24.12 -1.20
CA GLU A 225 5.62 24.91 -2.43
C GLU A 225 4.19 25.37 -2.69
N GLU A 226 3.20 24.47 -2.76
CA GLU A 226 1.82 24.86 -3.07
C GLU A 226 1.15 25.76 -2.02
N LEU A 227 1.53 25.69 -0.74
CA LEU A 227 0.87 26.47 0.32
C LEU A 227 1.58 27.80 0.62
N ILE A 228 2.90 27.83 0.67
CA ILE A 228 3.67 28.96 1.21
C ILE A 228 4.62 29.56 0.16
N HIS A 229 4.50 29.22 -1.13
CA HIS A 229 5.37 29.83 -2.14
C HIS A 229 5.37 31.37 -2.03
N PRO A 230 6.54 32.03 -2.05
CA PRO A 230 6.64 33.47 -1.76
C PRO A 230 5.83 34.36 -2.70
N ASP A 231 5.62 33.93 -3.94
CA ASP A 231 5.01 34.76 -4.98
C ASP A 231 3.49 34.52 -5.12
N ASP A 232 3.01 33.32 -4.79
CA ASP A 232 1.64 32.86 -5.11
C ASP A 232 1.05 31.83 -4.12
N GLY A 233 1.73 31.58 -3.01
CA GLY A 233 1.25 30.72 -1.94
C GLY A 233 -0.07 31.23 -1.36
N PRO A 234 -1.12 30.40 -1.23
CA PRO A 234 -2.43 30.83 -0.80
C PRO A 234 -2.50 31.14 0.70
N ILE A 235 -1.51 30.77 1.53
CA ILE A 235 -1.53 30.99 2.98
C ILE A 235 -0.40 31.90 3.46
N GLY A 236 -0.60 32.56 4.60
CA GLY A 236 0.44 33.33 5.29
C GLY A 236 0.82 34.65 4.61
N GLN A 237 0.07 35.07 3.59
CA GLN A 237 0.36 36.27 2.79
C GLN A 237 0.08 37.58 3.55
N LYS A 238 -0.73 37.53 4.62
CA LYS A 238 -1.14 38.72 5.38
C LYS A 238 -0.55 38.70 6.78
N GLU A 239 0.24 39.72 7.08
CA GLU A 239 0.82 39.91 8.41
C GLU A 239 -0.27 40.02 9.51
N GLY A 240 0.01 39.43 10.67
CA GLY A 240 -0.88 39.44 11.83
C GLY A 240 -2.10 38.52 11.72
N VAL A 241 -2.30 37.84 10.58
CA VAL A 241 -3.34 36.83 10.41
C VAL A 241 -2.78 35.46 10.82
N PRO A 242 -3.30 34.82 11.88
CA PRO A 242 -2.86 33.50 12.29
C PRO A 242 -3.27 32.44 11.27
N VAL A 243 -2.36 31.48 11.06
CA VAL A 243 -2.62 30.26 10.29
C VAL A 243 -2.82 29.10 11.26
N ILE A 244 -3.94 28.40 11.16
CA ILE A 244 -4.30 27.25 11.99
C ILE A 244 -4.37 26.02 11.11
N LEU A 245 -3.47 25.06 11.38
CA LEU A 245 -3.43 23.78 10.67
C LEU A 245 -4.23 22.74 11.46
N ILE A 246 -5.19 22.09 10.80
CA ILE A 246 -6.05 21.06 11.40
C ILE A 246 -5.89 19.76 10.61
N GLY A 247 -5.38 18.73 11.26
CA GLY A 247 -5.17 17.42 10.65
C GLY A 247 -6.08 16.36 11.23
N HIS A 248 -6.61 15.50 10.38
CA HIS A 248 -7.23 14.23 10.78
C HIS A 248 -6.29 13.08 10.47
N ASP A 249 -6.03 12.20 11.44
CA ASP A 249 -5.24 10.97 11.24
C ASP A 249 -3.89 11.24 10.54
N LEU A 250 -3.64 10.69 9.34
CA LEU A 250 -2.45 10.99 8.53
C LEU A 250 -2.20 12.50 8.34
N GLY A 251 -3.26 13.30 8.21
CA GLY A 251 -3.14 14.75 8.08
C GLY A 251 -2.47 15.40 9.29
N GLY A 252 -2.62 14.85 10.49
CA GLY A 252 -1.89 15.32 11.67
C GLY A 252 -0.38 15.05 11.59
N LEU A 253 0.01 13.92 11.00
CA LEU A 253 1.43 13.59 10.77
C LEU A 253 2.04 14.48 9.69
N LEU A 254 1.32 14.69 8.59
CA LEU A 254 1.76 15.55 7.50
C LEU A 254 1.94 17.01 7.96
N ILE A 255 1.09 17.51 8.86
CA ILE A 255 1.28 18.85 9.45
C ILE A 255 2.60 18.94 10.22
N LYS A 256 2.97 17.91 10.99
CA LYS A 256 4.26 17.90 11.72
C LYS A 256 5.43 17.94 10.74
N SER A 257 5.42 17.08 9.73
CA SER A 257 6.46 17.04 8.69
C SER A 257 6.52 18.37 7.92
N PHE A 258 5.36 18.94 7.58
CA PHE A 258 5.23 20.25 6.92
C PHE A 258 5.85 21.39 7.73
N VAL A 259 5.53 21.50 9.02
CA VAL A 259 6.09 22.56 9.88
C VAL A 259 7.61 22.44 10.00
N ILE A 260 8.14 21.21 10.11
CA ILE A 260 9.59 20.98 10.12
C ILE A 260 10.22 21.47 8.82
N GLU A 261 9.67 21.07 7.67
CA GLU A 261 10.20 21.45 6.35
C GLU A 261 10.13 22.96 6.11
N VAL A 262 9.06 23.63 6.51
CA VAL A 262 8.93 25.10 6.42
C VAL A 262 10.04 25.80 7.21
N GLU A 263 10.36 25.32 8.40
CA GLU A 263 11.44 25.90 9.20
C GLU A 263 12.82 25.57 8.67
N GLU A 264 13.04 24.36 8.17
CA GLU A 264 14.29 24.01 7.47
C GLU A 264 14.47 24.87 6.21
N LEU A 265 13.40 25.17 5.49
CA LEU A 265 13.42 26.11 4.37
C LEU A 265 13.75 27.53 4.82
N ALA A 266 13.12 28.01 5.91
CA ALA A 266 13.42 29.32 6.48
C ALA A 266 14.88 29.45 6.95
N ASP A 267 15.42 28.39 7.58
CA ASP A 267 16.81 28.33 8.05
C ASP A 267 17.80 28.18 6.87
N SER A 268 17.46 27.42 5.83
CA SER A 268 18.29 27.28 4.62
C SER A 268 18.31 28.54 3.74
N ILE A 269 17.25 29.34 3.74
CA ILE A 269 17.24 30.68 3.14
C ILE A 269 18.27 31.61 3.83
N LEU A 270 18.66 31.33 5.08
CA LEU A 270 19.67 32.06 5.85
C LEU A 270 21.07 31.41 5.84
N SER A 271 21.22 30.24 5.22
CA SER A 271 22.43 29.41 5.28
C SER A 271 22.74 28.81 3.91
N ASP A 272 23.71 29.40 3.19
CA ASP A 272 24.31 28.78 2.00
C ASP A 272 25.08 27.51 2.41
N GLN A 273 24.40 26.35 2.36
CA GLN A 273 24.96 25.03 2.02
C GLN A 273 23.88 23.93 2.14
N HIS A 274 23.67 23.18 1.07
CA HIS A 274 22.60 22.18 0.93
C HIS A 274 23.11 20.75 1.21
N PRO A 275 22.61 20.04 2.24
CA PRO A 275 22.92 18.64 2.51
C PRO A 275 21.71 17.73 2.20
N MET A 276 21.13 17.90 1.00
CA MET A 276 19.96 17.18 0.45
C MET A 276 20.10 15.64 0.40
N LEU A 277 21.24 15.07 0.80
CA LEU A 277 21.61 13.68 0.48
C LEU A 277 21.73 12.74 1.69
N ARG A 278 21.41 13.16 2.92
CA ARG A 278 21.62 12.29 4.11
C ARG A 278 20.36 11.75 4.78
N PHE A 279 19.18 12.29 4.47
CA PHE A 279 17.95 11.94 5.18
C PHE A 279 17.06 10.90 4.45
N MET A 280 17.43 10.53 3.21
CA MET A 280 16.76 9.52 2.36
C MET A 280 16.88 8.07 2.85
N ARG A 281 16.42 7.73 4.07
CA ARG A 281 16.35 6.30 4.47
C ARG A 281 15.19 5.93 5.41
N VAL A 282 14.04 5.65 4.78
CA VAL A 282 13.10 4.52 5.03
C VAL A 282 11.98 4.64 6.10
N VAL A 283 10.78 4.22 5.65
CA VAL A 283 9.44 4.26 6.27
C VAL A 283 9.06 2.92 6.94
N ASN A 284 8.03 3.00 7.79
CA ASN A 284 7.47 2.06 8.78
C ASN A 284 8.05 2.18 10.21
N ASN A 285 9.19 2.87 10.35
CA ASN A 285 9.68 3.46 11.62
C ASN A 285 9.32 4.95 11.75
N GLN A 286 8.54 5.52 10.81
CA GLN A 286 8.42 6.96 10.62
C GLN A 286 7.47 7.67 11.61
N THR A 287 6.40 7.07 12.14
CA THR A 287 5.55 7.79 13.11
C THR A 287 6.28 8.07 14.43
N ALA A 288 7.01 7.08 14.95
CA ALA A 288 7.83 7.25 16.15
C ALA A 288 9.00 8.21 15.89
N ARG A 289 9.60 8.15 14.69
CA ARG A 289 10.63 9.10 14.25
C ARG A 289 10.09 10.50 14.09
N ILE A 290 9.00 10.75 13.37
CA ILE A 290 8.38 12.07 13.20
C ILE A 290 8.01 12.65 14.56
N ASN A 291 7.40 11.84 15.45
CA ASN A 291 7.15 12.30 16.81
C ASN A 291 8.44 12.56 17.60
N SER A 292 9.50 11.78 17.41
CA SER A 292 10.81 12.00 18.04
C SER A 292 11.55 13.20 17.47
N ASP A 293 11.46 13.43 16.15
CA ASP A 293 12.09 14.50 15.40
C ASP A 293 11.36 15.80 15.73
N PHE A 294 10.02 15.80 15.75
CA PHE A 294 9.18 16.89 16.24
C PHE A 294 9.45 17.15 17.74
N GLN A 295 9.54 16.12 18.57
CA GLN A 295 9.89 16.28 19.98
C GLN A 295 11.30 16.86 20.14
N THR A 296 12.29 16.40 19.36
CA THR A 296 13.66 16.95 19.38
C THR A 296 13.69 18.37 18.87
N TYR A 297 12.91 18.69 17.85
CA TYR A 297 12.71 20.02 17.33
C TYR A 297 12.12 20.95 18.41
N ARG A 298 11.10 20.49 19.14
CA ARG A 298 10.41 21.24 20.21
C ARG A 298 11.25 21.41 21.47
N HIS A 299 11.98 20.37 21.86
CA HIS A 299 12.78 20.30 23.09
C HIS A 299 14.25 20.65 22.88
N GLY A 300 14.67 20.81 21.62
CA GLY A 300 16.03 21.18 21.26
C GLY A 300 16.41 22.50 21.90
N LYS A 301 17.72 22.73 22.07
CA LYS A 301 18.26 24.04 22.45
C LYS A 301 18.06 25.02 21.30
N ALA A 302 16.82 25.42 21.05
CA ALA A 302 16.53 26.50 20.14
C ALA A 302 17.28 27.73 20.66
N LYS A 303 18.00 28.41 19.75
CA LYS A 303 18.56 29.75 20.00
C LYS A 303 17.47 30.77 20.40
N PHE A 304 16.20 30.40 20.31
CA PHE A 304 15.02 31.20 20.61
C PHE A 304 14.25 30.52 21.76
N LYS A 305 14.11 31.21 22.90
CA LYS A 305 13.58 30.68 24.18
C LYS A 305 12.05 30.52 24.24
N ALA A 306 11.32 30.72 23.14
CA ALA A 306 9.85 30.64 23.14
C ALA A 306 9.37 29.35 22.46
N SER A 307 8.27 28.76 22.95
CA SER A 307 7.58 27.68 22.23
C SER A 307 7.10 28.21 20.88
N ARG A 308 7.65 27.69 19.78
CA ARG A 308 7.41 28.19 18.42
C ARG A 308 5.97 27.96 17.92
N PHE A 309 5.31 26.91 18.40
CA PHE A 309 3.92 26.60 18.08
C PHE A 309 3.23 25.88 19.25
N THR A 310 1.90 25.99 19.28
CA THR A 310 1.03 25.22 20.19
C THR A 310 0.46 24.04 19.43
N SER A 311 0.63 22.83 19.96
CA SER A 311 0.10 21.58 19.41
C SER A 311 -0.96 21.02 20.35
N ASN A 312 -2.18 20.89 19.83
CA ASN A 312 -3.31 20.33 20.55
C ASN A 312 -3.76 19.03 19.89
N ALA A 313 -4.05 18.00 20.68
CA ALA A 313 -4.57 16.72 20.18
C ALA A 313 -5.96 16.41 20.74
N ILE A 314 -6.83 15.88 19.88
CA ILE A 314 -8.15 15.36 20.24
C ILE A 314 -8.15 13.85 19.97
N HIS A 315 -8.36 13.07 21.02
CA HIS A 315 -8.38 11.62 20.98
C HIS A 315 -9.79 11.05 21.09
N ALA A 316 -10.10 10.10 20.21
CA ALA A 316 -11.35 9.37 20.18
C ALA A 316 -11.36 8.25 21.24
N LEU A 317 -12.34 8.27 22.16
CA LEU A 317 -12.47 7.25 23.22
C LEU A 317 -13.15 5.97 22.75
N TYR A 318 -13.95 6.02 21.68
CA TYR A 318 -14.71 4.87 21.24
C TYR A 318 -13.97 4.07 20.18
N LYS A 319 -14.14 2.75 20.25
CA LYS A 319 -13.68 1.84 19.22
C LYS A 319 -14.41 2.14 17.91
N THR A 320 -13.69 1.98 16.82
CA THR A 320 -14.15 2.23 15.46
C THR A 320 -14.50 0.90 14.81
N PRO A 321 -15.70 0.75 14.23
CA PRO A 321 -16.02 -0.44 13.46
C PRO A 321 -15.12 -0.51 12.22
N VAL A 322 -14.44 -1.64 12.05
CA VAL A 322 -13.54 -1.96 10.95
C VAL A 322 -13.86 -3.36 10.44
N THR A 323 -13.76 -3.55 9.14
CA THR A 323 -13.94 -4.86 8.51
C THR A 323 -12.58 -5.47 8.25
N VAL A 324 -12.24 -6.54 8.96
CA VAL A 324 -10.97 -7.27 8.81
C VAL A 324 -11.28 -8.67 8.28
N ASN A 325 -10.82 -8.96 7.06
CA ASN A 325 -11.09 -10.22 6.35
C ASN A 325 -12.59 -10.56 6.29
N GLY A 326 -13.42 -9.55 5.97
CA GLY A 326 -14.88 -9.70 5.88
C GLY A 326 -15.61 -9.79 7.24
N ASN A 327 -14.90 -9.73 8.37
CA ASN A 327 -15.50 -9.73 9.69
C ASN A 327 -15.50 -8.33 10.29
N GLU A 328 -16.67 -7.86 10.74
CA GLU A 328 -16.77 -6.61 11.49
C GLU A 328 -16.16 -6.79 12.89
N LYS A 329 -15.23 -5.91 13.23
CA LYS A 329 -14.65 -5.79 14.56
C LYS A 329 -14.64 -4.32 14.97
N SER A 330 -14.81 -4.03 16.25
CA SER A 330 -14.58 -2.69 16.76
C SER A 330 -13.19 -2.62 17.37
N GLU A 331 -12.34 -1.72 16.85
CA GLU A 331 -10.96 -1.57 17.29
C GLU A 331 -10.60 -0.10 17.59
N GLN A 332 -9.65 0.09 18.50
CA GLN A 332 -9.10 1.41 18.78
C GLN A 332 -8.03 1.70 17.72
N ILE A 333 -8.35 2.55 16.74
CA ILE A 333 -7.45 2.86 15.61
C ILE A 333 -6.16 3.51 16.11
N VAL A 334 -6.28 4.51 16.98
CA VAL A 334 -5.15 5.21 17.58
C VAL A 334 -5.19 5.04 19.10
N LYS A 335 -4.14 4.43 19.65
CA LYS A 335 -3.96 4.31 21.10
C LYS A 335 -3.71 5.68 21.71
N GLU A 336 -4.27 5.92 22.89
CA GLU A 336 -4.13 7.20 23.59
C GLU A 336 -2.67 7.62 23.78
N ALA A 337 -1.80 6.68 24.18
CA ALA A 337 -0.37 6.94 24.36
C ALA A 337 0.30 7.50 23.09
N SER A 338 -0.10 7.02 21.91
CA SER A 338 0.40 7.50 20.62
C SER A 338 -0.16 8.88 20.29
N ALA A 339 -1.44 9.13 20.58
CA ALA A 339 -2.08 10.42 20.36
C ALA A 339 -1.60 11.52 21.32
N ARG A 340 -1.15 11.15 22.53
CA ARG A 340 -0.67 12.07 23.56
C ARG A 340 0.75 12.56 23.30
N ALA A 341 1.53 11.85 22.50
CA ALA A 341 2.92 12.18 22.25
C ALA A 341 3.10 13.60 21.69
N ASP A 342 3.85 14.42 22.42
CA ASP A 342 4.32 15.74 22.01
C ASP A 342 3.24 16.82 21.76
N ASN A 343 2.17 16.81 22.56
CA ASN A 343 1.13 17.84 22.55
C ASN A 343 1.16 18.68 23.83
N ASP A 344 0.90 19.98 23.69
CA ASP A 344 0.74 20.92 24.81
C ASP A 344 -0.54 20.65 25.57
N ILE A 345 -1.63 20.44 24.82
CA ILE A 345 -2.92 20.10 25.39
C ILE A 345 -3.50 18.88 24.71
N PHE A 346 -4.01 17.97 25.56
CA PHE A 346 -4.59 16.71 25.14
C PHE A 346 -6.04 16.64 25.61
N TYR A 347 -6.94 16.39 24.68
CA TYR A 347 -8.36 16.22 24.93
C TYR A 347 -8.80 14.81 24.55
N SER A 348 -9.75 14.27 25.30
CA SER A 348 -10.43 13.03 24.95
C SER A 348 -11.91 13.33 24.72
N VAL A 349 -12.48 12.78 23.65
CA VAL A 349 -13.88 12.98 23.29
C VAL A 349 -14.60 11.65 23.10
N SER A 350 -15.88 11.64 23.46
CA SER A 350 -16.79 10.50 23.34
C SER A 350 -17.25 10.29 21.89
N ALA A 351 -16.30 9.95 21.02
CA ALA A 351 -16.49 9.67 19.61
C ALA A 351 -15.58 8.51 19.17
N ASN A 352 -15.90 7.88 18.03
CA ASN A 352 -14.97 6.96 17.36
C ASN A 352 -13.97 7.74 16.49
N HIS A 353 -13.00 7.06 15.89
CA HIS A 353 -11.93 7.70 15.13
C HIS A 353 -12.45 8.48 13.92
N PHE A 354 -13.46 7.99 13.20
CA PHE A 354 -14.05 8.69 12.06
C PHE A 354 -14.96 9.86 12.47
N ASP A 355 -15.59 9.74 13.64
CA ASP A 355 -16.55 10.71 14.16
C ASP A 355 -15.89 11.90 14.85
N VAL A 356 -14.62 11.78 15.25
CA VAL A 356 -13.89 12.80 16.03
C VAL A 356 -13.79 14.14 15.30
N CYS A 357 -13.69 14.10 13.97
CA CYS A 357 -13.64 15.28 13.09
C CYS A 357 -15.00 15.61 12.45
N ARG A 358 -16.07 14.94 12.88
CA ARG A 358 -17.45 15.10 12.38
C ARG A 358 -18.35 15.52 13.54
N PRO A 359 -18.33 16.81 13.91
CA PRO A 359 -19.18 17.31 14.97
C PRO A 359 -20.65 17.11 14.60
N LYS A 360 -21.45 16.83 15.63
CA LYS A 360 -22.91 16.71 15.47
C LYS A 360 -23.55 18.08 15.26
N ASP A 361 -23.12 19.05 16.07
CA ASP A 361 -23.65 20.40 16.14
C ASP A 361 -22.62 21.33 16.82
N GLU A 362 -22.98 22.60 17.04
CA GLU A 362 -22.14 23.60 17.72
C GLU A 362 -21.85 23.26 19.19
N ASN A 363 -22.60 22.32 19.78
CA ASN A 363 -22.42 21.88 21.15
C ASN A 363 -21.44 20.72 21.31
N ASP A 364 -21.01 20.10 20.22
CA ASP A 364 -20.01 19.03 20.22
C ASP A 364 -18.71 19.50 20.89
N LEU A 365 -18.17 18.66 21.78
CA LEU A 365 -17.00 19.02 22.58
C LEU A 365 -15.76 19.26 21.70
N ALA A 366 -15.53 18.45 20.67
CA ALA A 366 -14.38 18.60 19.78
C ALA A 366 -14.46 19.95 19.03
N PHE A 367 -15.65 20.32 18.59
CA PHE A 367 -15.91 21.59 17.91
C PHE A 367 -15.76 22.79 18.86
N LYS A 368 -16.29 22.71 20.08
CA LYS A 368 -16.11 23.75 21.10
C LYS A 368 -14.64 24.00 21.44
N ILE A 369 -13.84 22.95 21.57
CA ILE A 369 -12.39 23.05 21.76
C ILE A 369 -11.78 23.82 20.59
N LEU A 370 -12.03 23.39 19.36
CA LEU A 370 -11.51 24.05 18.16
C LEU A 370 -11.87 25.55 18.11
N VAL A 371 -13.15 25.90 18.32
CA VAL A 371 -13.60 27.30 18.29
C VAL A 371 -12.90 28.13 19.36
N ARG A 372 -12.64 27.58 20.55
CA ARG A 372 -11.87 28.26 21.59
C ARG A 372 -10.44 28.52 21.14
N GLU A 373 -9.75 27.52 20.60
CA GLU A 373 -8.36 27.68 20.11
C GLU A 373 -8.27 28.72 18.98
N ILE A 374 -9.24 28.75 18.06
CA ILE A 374 -9.30 29.77 16.99
C ILE A 374 -9.41 31.17 17.58
N ARG A 375 -10.31 31.37 18.55
CA ARG A 375 -10.50 32.68 19.20
C ARG A 375 -9.27 33.14 19.98
N GLU A 376 -8.61 32.21 20.64
CA GLU A 376 -7.37 32.48 21.38
C GLU A 376 -6.25 32.90 20.42
N ALA A 377 -6.05 32.15 19.33
CA ALA A 377 -5.07 32.49 18.30
C ALA A 377 -5.32 33.89 17.70
N CYS A 378 -6.57 34.22 17.38
CA CYS A 378 -6.94 35.54 16.86
C CYS A 378 -6.78 36.68 17.87
N SER A 379 -6.89 36.38 19.17
CA SER A 379 -6.69 37.38 20.23
C SER A 379 -5.21 37.67 20.42
N ASN A 380 -4.38 36.62 20.43
CA ASN A 380 -2.94 36.72 20.62
C ASN A 380 -2.23 37.35 19.41
N SER A 381 -2.68 37.08 18.18
CA SER A 381 -2.03 37.61 16.97
C SER A 381 -2.11 39.14 16.86
N ARG A 382 -3.12 39.76 17.47
CA ARG A 382 -3.28 41.23 17.50
C ARG A 382 -2.27 41.93 18.42
N GLU A 383 -1.64 41.20 19.32
CA GLU A 383 -0.68 41.75 20.28
C GLU A 383 0.78 41.62 19.82
N VAL A 384 1.06 40.73 18.85
CA VAL A 384 2.42 40.46 18.37
C VAL A 384 2.78 41.41 17.23
N ASN A 385 3.64 42.40 17.51
CA ASN A 385 4.22 43.26 16.48
C ASN A 385 5.46 42.61 15.85
N PHE A 386 5.24 41.80 14.80
CA PHE A 386 6.31 41.05 14.13
C PHE A 386 7.41 41.95 13.52
N HIS A 387 7.11 43.21 13.18
CA HIS A 387 8.13 44.15 12.73
C HIS A 387 9.22 44.42 13.77
N GLN A 388 8.96 44.17 15.05
CA GLN A 388 9.94 44.30 16.12
C GLN A 388 10.77 43.03 16.33
N ASP A 389 10.45 41.90 15.67
CA ASP A 389 11.24 40.68 15.75
C ASP A 389 12.46 40.75 14.79
N PRO A 390 13.70 40.79 15.32
CA PRO A 390 14.90 40.83 14.48
C PRO A 390 15.08 39.59 13.59
N ALA A 391 14.47 38.44 13.91
CA ALA A 391 14.51 37.26 13.06
C ALA A 391 13.64 37.42 11.80
N TYR A 392 12.44 37.99 11.95
CA TYR A 392 11.54 38.27 10.84
C TYR A 392 12.15 39.27 9.85
N GLN A 393 12.76 40.34 10.35
CA GLN A 393 13.44 41.32 9.49
C GLN A 393 14.59 40.68 8.68
N ARG A 394 15.39 39.81 9.30
CA ARG A 394 16.46 39.09 8.59
C ARG A 394 15.93 38.18 7.48
N TRP A 395 14.77 37.57 7.67
CA TRP A 395 14.14 36.72 6.67
C TRP A 395 13.62 37.56 5.48
N LEU A 396 12.95 38.68 5.74
CA LEU A 396 12.53 39.62 4.70
C LEU A 396 13.73 40.13 3.87
N ASP A 397 14.82 40.50 4.53
CA ASP A 397 16.06 40.94 3.88
C ASP A 397 16.69 39.83 3.03
N ALA A 398 16.54 38.56 3.42
CA ALA A 398 17.05 37.42 2.66
C ALA A 398 16.21 37.14 1.41
N LEU A 399 14.87 37.24 1.52
CA LEU A 399 13.97 37.13 0.37
C LEU A 399 14.20 38.24 -0.65
N GLN A 400 14.29 39.49 -0.21
CA GLN A 400 14.57 40.64 -1.10
C GLN A 400 15.92 40.50 -1.81
N ARG A 401 16.93 39.91 -1.15
CA ARG A 401 18.22 39.61 -1.78
C ARG A 401 18.12 38.54 -2.86
N LYS A 402 17.25 37.53 -2.70
CA LYS A 402 17.04 36.48 -3.71
C LYS A 402 16.22 36.95 -4.91
N SER A 403 15.27 37.86 -4.70
CA SER A 403 14.44 38.43 -5.79
C SER A 403 15.14 39.54 -6.60
N SER A 404 16.23 40.10 -6.06
CA SER A 404 17.02 41.12 -6.76
C SER A 404 17.74 40.50 -7.96
N PRO A 405 17.60 41.06 -9.19
CA PRO A 405 18.33 40.59 -10.36
C PRO A 405 19.82 40.58 -10.08
N LYS A 406 20.50 39.47 -10.35
CA LYS A 406 21.97 39.45 -10.29
C LYS A 406 22.48 40.57 -11.19
N PRO A 407 23.35 41.47 -10.70
CA PRO A 407 23.91 42.52 -11.53
C PRO A 407 24.58 41.87 -12.75
N PRO A 408 24.45 42.45 -13.95
CA PRO A 408 25.06 41.91 -15.14
C PRO A 408 26.57 41.79 -14.95
N ALA A 409 27.10 40.63 -15.35
CA ALA A 409 28.51 40.26 -15.20
C ALA A 409 29.44 41.06 -16.12
#